data_AF-A0A661S606-F1
#
_entry.id   AF-A0A661S606-F1
#
_cell.length_a   1.000
_cell.length_b   1.000
_cell.length_c   1.000
_cell.angle_alpha   90.00
_cell.angle_beta   90.00
_cell.angle_gamma   90.00
#
_symmetry.space_group_name_H-M   'P 1'
#
loop_
_entity.id
_entity.type
_entity.pdbx_description
1 polymer ?
#
loop_
_entity_poly.entity_id
_entity_poly.type
_entity_poly.pdbx_seq_one_letter_code
_entity_poly.pdbx_strand_id
1 'polypeptide(L)'
;MNTVFDPLMLFISETDWQDDEKRDAFLEHLLDNLENISEYNITQVYWTDELENFLWNHPQLPPWRMDRDWKLKIVPVIYNLFDKCRILTDAFDETFVFSLRPPLKCVCSRIEIHDCFTKLVHSLIGQEERAYFCVGIANQLPDNQHYLFCCDCHAYRMEPVLINTPDDWLRYIDLENEYWPLSCSSDETERFRKSLNIVAKINFPKDVFIHEYEFTEEFIESVIQERRNRRRVLFSILKRLLMDQEKACRDGGLRDEAVRTKKNERRFRVTR
;
A
#
# COMPACT_ATOMS: atom_id res chain seq x y z
N MET A 1 -4.66 -3.81 -10.97
CA MET A 1 -5.79 -2.90 -10.68
C MET A 1 -5.19 -1.54 -10.39
N ASN A 2 -5.78 -0.48 -10.92
CA ASN A 2 -5.29 0.88 -10.75
C ASN A 2 -5.95 1.55 -9.54
N THR A 3 -5.45 2.71 -9.14
CA THR A 3 -5.83 3.40 -7.91
C THR A 3 -6.39 4.78 -8.22
N VAL A 4 -7.36 5.21 -7.44
CA VAL A 4 -7.77 6.61 -7.36
C VAL A 4 -7.40 7.16 -5.99
N PHE A 5 -6.81 8.34 -5.96
CA PHE A 5 -6.55 9.06 -4.73
C PHE A 5 -7.76 9.92 -4.35
N ASP A 6 -8.17 9.83 -3.09
CA ASP A 6 -8.92 10.89 -2.44
C ASP A 6 -8.15 12.21 -2.56
N PRO A 7 -8.81 13.34 -2.88
CA PRO A 7 -8.19 14.66 -2.83
C PRO A 7 -7.36 14.91 -1.55
N LEU A 8 -7.81 14.43 -0.38
CA LEU A 8 -7.06 14.61 0.86
C LEU A 8 -5.73 13.86 0.95
N MET A 9 -5.38 13.04 -0.04
CA MET A 9 -4.03 12.46 -0.14
C MET A 9 -2.98 13.52 -0.54
N LEU A 10 -3.34 14.48 -1.39
CA LEU A 10 -2.41 15.45 -1.97
C LEU A 10 -2.72 16.90 -1.57
N PHE A 11 -3.95 17.15 -1.14
CA PHE A 11 -4.46 18.48 -0.79
C PHE A 11 -4.80 18.56 0.70
N ILE A 12 -4.23 19.55 1.37
CA ILE A 12 -4.45 19.86 2.79
C ILE A 12 -4.90 21.33 2.94
N SER A 13 -5.72 21.63 3.94
CA SER A 13 -6.17 23.00 4.21
C SER A 13 -5.02 23.83 4.80
N GLU A 14 -5.04 25.16 4.59
CA GLU A 14 -4.08 26.08 5.24
C GLU A 14 -4.14 25.97 6.76
N THR A 15 -5.34 25.86 7.33
CA THR A 15 -5.55 25.70 8.77
C THR A 15 -4.90 24.44 9.32
N ASP A 16 -5.02 23.30 8.63
CA ASP A 16 -4.39 22.05 9.07
C ASP A 16 -2.88 22.02 8.76
N TRP A 17 -2.43 22.77 7.75
CA TRP A 17 -1.01 22.91 7.43
C TRP A 17 -0.22 23.70 8.49
N GLN A 18 -0.85 24.70 9.11
CA GLN A 18 -0.26 25.47 10.21
C GLN A 18 -0.24 24.71 11.55
N ASP A 19 -0.95 23.57 11.63
CA ASP A 19 -0.93 22.66 12.76
C ASP A 19 0.17 21.61 12.53
N ASP A 20 1.26 21.70 13.28
CA ASP A 20 2.43 20.83 13.11
C ASP A 20 2.07 19.33 13.17
N GLU A 21 1.19 18.93 14.09
CA GLU A 21 0.82 17.52 14.27
C GLU A 21 0.03 17.00 13.06
N LYS A 22 -0.92 17.78 12.56
CA LYS A 22 -1.70 17.41 11.38
C LYS A 22 -0.88 17.44 10.10
N ARG A 23 0.01 18.43 9.96
CA ARG A 23 0.93 18.53 8.84
C ARG A 23 1.81 17.29 8.77
N ASP A 24 2.46 16.95 9.88
CA ASP A 24 3.43 15.86 9.91
C ASP A 24 2.71 14.52 9.65
N ALA A 25 1.52 14.30 10.22
CA ALA A 25 0.70 13.13 9.93
C ALA A 25 0.28 13.05 8.45
N PHE A 26 -0.15 14.16 7.84
CA PHE A 26 -0.48 14.23 6.42
C PHE A 26 0.71 13.84 5.53
N LEU A 27 1.89 14.38 5.85
CA LEU A 27 3.11 14.11 5.08
C LEU A 27 3.57 12.67 5.24
N GLU A 28 3.59 12.12 6.47
CA GLU A 28 3.90 10.72 6.71
C GLU A 28 2.95 9.81 5.91
N HIS A 29 1.65 10.05 6.00
CA HIS A 29 0.64 9.27 5.27
C HIS A 29 0.82 9.35 3.75
N LEU A 30 1.04 10.55 3.19
CA LEU A 30 1.29 10.72 1.76
C LEU A 30 2.57 10.00 1.31
N LEU A 31 3.67 10.23 2.01
CA LEU A 31 4.98 9.72 1.63
C LEU A 31 5.04 8.20 1.73
N ASP A 32 4.56 7.61 2.82
CA ASP A 32 4.55 6.16 3.00
C ASP A 32 3.68 5.46 1.94
N ASN A 33 2.55 6.05 1.55
CA ASN A 33 1.73 5.52 0.46
C ASN A 33 2.47 5.57 -0.88
N LEU A 34 3.11 6.69 -1.22
CA LEU A 34 3.88 6.82 -2.45
C LEU A 34 5.09 5.89 -2.48
N GLU A 35 5.79 5.75 -1.35
CA GLU A 35 6.92 4.84 -1.19
C GLU A 35 6.46 3.40 -1.37
N ASN A 36 5.38 2.96 -0.74
CA ASN A 36 4.87 1.59 -0.92
C ASN A 36 4.43 1.33 -2.38
N ILE A 37 3.71 2.26 -3.00
CA ILE A 37 3.30 2.09 -4.41
C ILE A 37 4.53 1.98 -5.32
N SER A 38 5.53 2.84 -5.13
CA SER A 38 6.73 2.87 -5.96
C SER A 38 7.70 1.72 -5.67
N GLU A 39 7.92 1.35 -4.41
CA GLU A 39 8.89 0.34 -3.98
C GLU A 39 8.44 -1.07 -4.42
N TYR A 40 7.15 -1.34 -4.32
CA TYR A 40 6.58 -2.66 -4.62
C TYR A 40 5.86 -2.71 -5.97
N ASN A 41 5.81 -1.61 -6.73
CA ASN A 41 5.16 -1.50 -8.04
C ASN A 41 3.71 -2.05 -8.05
N ILE A 42 2.94 -1.72 -7.02
CA ILE A 42 1.67 -2.40 -6.70
C ILE A 42 0.55 -1.99 -7.65
N THR A 43 0.54 -0.73 -8.03
CA THR A 43 -0.56 -0.10 -8.74
C THR A 43 -0.07 1.14 -9.49
N GLN A 44 -0.94 1.65 -10.35
CA GLN A 44 -0.77 2.93 -10.99
C GLN A 44 -1.96 3.82 -10.60
N VAL A 45 -1.73 5.12 -10.42
CA VAL A 45 -2.70 6.10 -9.93
C VAL A 45 -3.31 6.81 -11.12
N TYR A 46 -4.62 6.71 -11.30
CA TYR A 46 -5.35 7.51 -12.28
C TYR A 46 -5.28 8.98 -11.90
N TRP A 47 -4.98 9.81 -12.90
CA TRP A 47 -4.81 11.24 -12.72
C TRP A 47 -5.33 12.01 -13.94
N THR A 48 -5.80 13.23 -13.76
CA THR A 48 -6.33 14.06 -14.86
C THR A 48 -5.56 15.37 -14.97
N ASP A 49 -5.60 15.99 -16.14
CA ASP A 49 -4.94 17.27 -16.38
C ASP A 49 -5.49 18.40 -15.50
N GLU A 50 -6.77 18.34 -15.11
CA GLU A 50 -7.37 19.32 -14.19
C GLU A 50 -6.82 19.17 -12.77
N LEU A 51 -6.72 17.93 -12.27
CA LEU A 51 -6.12 17.64 -10.97
C LEU A 51 -4.63 18.02 -10.96
N GLU A 52 -3.93 17.74 -12.07
CA GLU A 52 -2.55 18.16 -12.29
C GLU A 52 -2.42 19.69 -12.27
N ASN A 53 -3.35 20.40 -12.91
CA ASN A 53 -3.36 21.86 -12.90
C ASN A 53 -3.55 22.42 -11.47
N PHE A 54 -4.44 21.84 -10.66
CA PHE A 54 -4.59 22.23 -9.25
C PHE A 54 -3.34 21.94 -8.42
N LEU A 55 -2.64 20.86 -8.72
CA LEU A 55 -1.43 20.49 -8.02
C LEU A 55 -0.25 21.40 -8.39
N TRP A 56 -0.11 21.78 -9.68
CA TRP A 56 1.10 22.44 -10.18
C TRP A 56 0.99 23.90 -10.64
N ASN A 57 -0.13 24.27 -11.24
CA ASN A 57 -0.21 25.48 -12.08
C ASN A 57 -1.26 26.48 -11.59
N HIS A 58 -2.17 26.05 -10.72
CA HIS A 58 -3.26 26.88 -10.23
C HIS A 58 -2.71 28.07 -9.40
N PRO A 59 -3.28 29.29 -9.52
CA PRO A 59 -2.80 30.47 -8.78
C PRO A 59 -2.79 30.31 -7.25
N GLN A 60 -3.72 29.52 -6.73
CA GLN A 60 -3.76 29.08 -5.34
C GLN A 60 -3.28 27.63 -5.28
N LEU A 61 -2.03 27.46 -4.87
CA LEU A 61 -1.34 26.18 -4.79
C LEU A 61 -1.56 25.52 -3.42
N PRO A 62 -1.31 24.20 -3.27
CA PRO A 62 -1.32 23.57 -1.97
C PRO A 62 -0.35 24.25 -0.98
N PRO A 63 -0.67 24.32 0.32
CA PRO A 63 0.14 25.04 1.31
C PRO A 63 1.62 24.61 1.31
N TRP A 64 1.86 23.30 1.22
CA TRP A 64 3.20 22.71 1.17
C TRP A 64 4.06 23.13 -0.02
N ARG A 65 3.44 23.63 -1.08
CA ARG A 65 4.11 24.12 -2.28
C ARG A 65 4.35 25.63 -2.24
N MET A 66 3.54 26.36 -1.47
CA MET A 66 3.71 27.78 -1.21
C MET A 66 4.82 28.02 -0.18
N ASP A 67 4.93 27.13 0.81
CA ASP A 67 6.00 27.15 1.78
C ASP A 67 7.35 26.78 1.14
N ARG A 68 8.35 27.67 1.28
CA ARG A 68 9.66 27.51 0.64
C ARG A 68 10.40 26.26 1.11
N ASP A 69 10.42 26.00 2.40
CA ASP A 69 11.26 24.95 2.98
C ASP A 69 10.64 23.57 2.70
N TRP A 70 9.31 23.49 2.80
CA TRP A 70 8.58 22.27 2.49
C TRP A 70 8.53 21.97 0.99
N LYS A 71 8.38 22.99 0.14
CA LYS A 71 8.45 22.83 -1.31
C LYS A 71 9.75 22.16 -1.74
N LEU A 72 10.89 22.61 -1.20
CA LEU A 72 12.20 22.06 -1.55
C LEU A 72 12.37 20.59 -1.12
N LYS A 73 11.67 20.17 -0.05
CA LYS A 73 11.71 18.80 0.45
C LYS A 73 10.73 17.88 -0.28
N ILE A 74 9.50 18.33 -0.48
CA ILE A 74 8.37 17.49 -0.91
C ILE A 74 8.32 17.37 -2.44
N VAL A 75 8.53 18.48 -3.17
CA VAL A 75 8.39 18.49 -4.64
C VAL A 75 9.28 17.44 -5.31
N PRO A 76 10.58 17.30 -4.97
CA PRO A 76 11.41 16.26 -5.56
C PRO A 76 10.90 14.84 -5.27
N VAL A 77 10.34 14.61 -4.09
CA VAL A 77 9.83 13.29 -3.68
C VAL A 77 8.55 12.96 -4.45
N ILE A 78 7.60 13.89 -4.55
CA ILE A 78 6.39 13.71 -5.36
C ILE A 78 6.76 13.48 -6.82
N TYR A 79 7.66 14.28 -7.43
CA TYR A 79 8.08 14.03 -8.81
C TYR A 79 8.78 12.67 -8.97
N ASN A 80 9.58 12.23 -8.02
CA ASN A 80 10.31 10.97 -8.16
C ASN A 80 9.46 9.72 -7.93
N LEU A 81 8.43 9.81 -7.08
CA LEU A 81 7.58 8.69 -6.70
C LEU A 81 6.25 8.72 -7.45
N PHE A 82 5.53 9.84 -7.42
CA PHE A 82 4.20 9.98 -8.00
C PHE A 82 4.22 10.01 -9.54
N ASP A 83 5.18 10.71 -10.15
CA ASP A 83 5.26 10.77 -11.62
C ASP A 83 5.48 9.39 -12.26
N LYS A 84 6.19 8.50 -11.54
CA LYS A 84 6.45 7.13 -12.00
C LYS A 84 5.26 6.20 -11.87
N CYS A 85 4.31 6.52 -11.00
CA CYS A 85 3.16 5.67 -10.73
C CYS A 85 1.85 6.25 -11.24
N ARG A 86 1.82 7.47 -11.81
CA ARG A 86 0.58 8.04 -12.35
C ARG A 86 0.31 7.63 -13.79
N ILE A 87 -0.96 7.51 -14.13
CA ILE A 87 -1.46 7.37 -15.51
C ILE A 87 -2.43 8.51 -15.76
N LEU A 88 -2.12 9.34 -16.76
CA LEU A 88 -3.02 10.39 -17.22
C LEU A 88 -4.22 9.77 -17.94
N THR A 89 -5.41 10.26 -17.60
CA THR A 89 -6.67 9.83 -18.18
C THR A 89 -7.59 11.03 -18.38
N ASP A 90 -8.43 10.95 -19.40
CA ASP A 90 -9.38 12.00 -19.74
C ASP A 90 -10.58 11.95 -18.78
N ALA A 91 -10.94 13.12 -18.23
CA ALA A 91 -12.15 13.29 -17.45
C ALA A 91 -13.36 13.47 -18.38
N PHE A 92 -14.49 12.85 -18.04
CA PHE A 92 -15.76 13.15 -18.69
C PHE A 92 -16.24 14.54 -18.27
N ASP A 93 -16.59 15.38 -19.25
CA ASP A 93 -16.97 16.79 -19.01
C ASP A 93 -18.49 17.02 -19.01
N GLU A 94 -19.29 15.95 -19.07
CA GLU A 94 -20.74 16.04 -19.00
C GLU A 94 -21.22 16.26 -17.56
N THR A 95 -22.34 16.95 -17.40
CA THR A 95 -22.99 17.11 -16.10
C THR A 95 -23.69 15.81 -15.70
N PHE A 96 -23.38 15.27 -14.53
CA PHE A 96 -24.00 14.05 -13.99
C PHE A 96 -24.37 14.23 -12.51
N VAL A 97 -25.28 13.38 -12.02
CA VAL A 97 -25.56 13.31 -10.58
C VAL A 97 -24.69 12.23 -9.98
N PHE A 98 -23.73 12.63 -9.16
CA PHE A 98 -22.85 11.73 -8.43
C PHE A 98 -23.38 11.44 -7.03
N SER A 99 -23.28 10.18 -6.61
CA SER A 99 -23.55 9.77 -5.22
C SER A 99 -22.38 8.96 -4.69
N LEU A 100 -21.86 9.39 -3.54
CA LEU A 100 -20.80 8.73 -2.78
C LEU A 100 -21.28 8.39 -1.37
N ARG A 101 -21.15 7.13 -0.98
CA ARG A 101 -21.56 6.64 0.35
C ARG A 101 -20.44 5.79 0.99
N PRO A 102 -20.01 6.10 2.23
CA PRO A 102 -20.32 7.30 2.98
C PRO A 102 -19.78 8.56 2.27
N PRO A 103 -20.32 9.76 2.55
CA PRO A 103 -19.78 11.00 1.98
C PRO A 103 -18.35 11.24 2.49
N LEU A 104 -17.48 11.73 1.62
CA LEU A 104 -16.13 12.15 2.04
C LEU A 104 -16.23 13.40 2.93
N LYS A 105 -15.40 13.44 3.95
CA LYS A 105 -15.12 14.66 4.72
C LYS A 105 -14.24 15.54 3.84
N CYS A 106 -14.85 16.39 3.04
CA CYS A 106 -14.12 17.33 2.19
C CYS A 106 -13.59 18.48 3.06
N VAL A 107 -12.34 18.38 3.50
CA VAL A 107 -11.64 19.42 4.28
C VAL A 107 -10.70 20.26 3.39
N CYS A 108 -10.51 19.88 2.13
CA CYS A 108 -9.78 20.74 1.21
C CYS A 108 -10.58 22.04 1.02
N SER A 109 -9.88 23.18 0.97
CA SER A 109 -10.53 24.50 0.94
C SER A 109 -11.32 24.78 -0.35
N ARG A 110 -11.37 23.82 -1.28
CA ARG A 110 -11.78 24.02 -2.67
C ARG A 110 -12.64 22.87 -3.18
N ILE A 111 -13.91 23.19 -3.43
CA ILE A 111 -14.90 22.24 -3.95
C ILE A 111 -14.56 21.79 -5.37
N GLU A 112 -13.87 22.62 -6.15
CA GLU A 112 -13.51 22.33 -7.54
C GLU A 112 -12.56 21.13 -7.66
N ILE A 113 -11.71 20.90 -6.65
CA ILE A 113 -10.82 19.73 -6.60
C ILE A 113 -11.65 18.46 -6.42
N HIS A 114 -12.66 18.53 -5.54
CA HIS A 114 -13.59 17.44 -5.34
C HIS A 114 -14.39 17.17 -6.62
N ASP A 115 -14.85 18.21 -7.32
CA ASP A 115 -15.56 18.08 -8.59
C ASP A 115 -14.69 17.35 -9.64
N CYS A 116 -13.43 17.74 -9.80
CA CYS A 116 -12.48 17.04 -10.69
C CYS A 116 -12.28 15.57 -10.30
N PHE A 117 -12.16 15.27 -9.00
CA PHE A 117 -12.11 13.90 -8.51
C PHE A 117 -13.39 13.12 -8.87
N THR A 118 -14.58 13.70 -8.68
CA THR A 118 -15.83 13.03 -9.02
C THR A 118 -15.96 12.77 -10.52
N LYS A 119 -15.49 13.68 -11.38
CA LYS A 119 -15.42 13.48 -12.84
C LYS A 119 -14.50 12.31 -13.20
N LEU A 120 -13.34 12.22 -12.56
CA LEU A 120 -12.43 11.07 -12.75
C LEU A 120 -13.13 9.75 -12.36
N VAL A 121 -13.71 9.68 -11.16
CA VAL A 121 -14.41 8.48 -10.69
C VAL A 121 -15.58 8.12 -11.61
N HIS A 122 -16.30 9.12 -12.12
CA HIS A 122 -17.36 8.93 -13.10
C HIS A 122 -16.86 8.28 -14.40
N SER A 123 -15.73 8.76 -14.96
CA SER A 123 -15.10 8.13 -16.12
C SER A 123 -14.81 6.65 -15.88
N LEU A 124 -14.30 6.30 -14.69
CA LEU A 124 -14.01 4.91 -14.33
C LEU A 124 -15.29 4.06 -14.18
N ILE A 125 -16.36 4.63 -13.65
CA ILE A 125 -17.67 3.97 -13.61
C ILE A 125 -18.18 3.68 -15.02
N GLY A 126 -18.06 4.64 -15.94
CA GLY A 126 -18.48 4.46 -17.34
C GLY A 126 -17.66 3.39 -18.08
N GLN A 127 -16.43 3.15 -17.65
CA GLN A 127 -15.55 2.10 -18.18
C GLN A 127 -15.73 0.75 -17.46
N GLU A 128 -16.63 0.67 -16.47
CA GLU A 128 -16.81 -0.50 -15.59
C GLU A 128 -15.51 -0.96 -14.91
N GLU A 129 -14.60 -0.02 -14.64
CA GLU A 129 -13.30 -0.32 -14.07
C GLU A 129 -13.40 -0.68 -12.59
N ARG A 130 -12.48 -1.54 -12.16
CA ARG A 130 -12.24 -1.79 -10.73
C ARG A 130 -11.03 -0.98 -10.30
N ALA A 131 -11.10 -0.41 -9.10
CA ALA A 131 -10.03 0.42 -8.58
C ALA A 131 -9.76 0.16 -7.10
N TYR A 132 -8.52 0.42 -6.69
CA TYR A 132 -8.24 0.76 -5.31
C TYR A 132 -8.67 2.21 -5.06
N PHE A 133 -9.09 2.50 -3.83
CA PHE A 133 -9.35 3.86 -3.38
C PHE A 133 -8.49 4.17 -2.16
N CYS A 134 -7.45 4.97 -2.38
CA CYS A 134 -6.52 5.38 -1.33
C CYS A 134 -7.01 6.69 -0.72
N VAL A 135 -7.34 6.64 0.57
CA VAL A 135 -8.02 7.73 1.26
C VAL A 135 -7.09 8.52 2.17
N GLY A 136 -7.34 9.83 2.28
CA GLY A 136 -6.65 10.65 3.27
C GLY A 136 -7.10 10.29 4.69
N ILE A 137 -6.31 10.67 5.69
CA ILE A 137 -6.52 10.33 7.11
C ILE A 137 -7.96 10.58 7.58
N ALA A 138 -8.54 11.73 7.22
CA ALA A 138 -9.89 12.09 7.64
C ALA A 138 -11.00 11.19 7.07
N ASN A 139 -10.73 10.51 5.95
CA ASN A 139 -11.64 9.67 5.20
C ASN A 139 -11.38 8.17 5.39
N GLN A 140 -10.47 7.79 6.29
CA GLN A 140 -10.30 6.40 6.70
C GLN A 140 -11.60 5.86 7.31
N LEU A 141 -11.93 4.62 6.98
CA LEU A 141 -13.11 3.92 7.50
C LEU A 141 -12.69 2.71 8.36
N PRO A 142 -13.50 2.32 9.36
CA PRO A 142 -13.26 1.10 10.13
C PRO A 142 -13.24 -0.15 9.25
N ASP A 143 -12.52 -1.18 9.71
CA ASP A 143 -12.55 -2.52 9.11
C ASP A 143 -14.02 -2.98 8.97
N ASN A 144 -14.42 -3.41 7.76
CA ASN A 144 -15.77 -3.79 7.31
C ASN A 144 -16.67 -2.68 6.73
N GLN A 145 -16.21 -1.42 6.69
CA GLN A 145 -16.89 -0.38 5.91
C GLN A 145 -16.23 -0.20 4.54
N HIS A 146 -17.02 0.22 3.56
CA HIS A 146 -16.58 0.45 2.19
C HIS A 146 -17.23 1.71 1.63
N TYR A 147 -16.58 2.28 0.62
CA TYR A 147 -17.18 3.32 -0.21
C TYR A 147 -17.98 2.68 -1.34
N LEU A 148 -19.04 3.36 -1.76
CA LEU A 148 -19.82 3.03 -2.94
C LEU A 148 -19.98 4.30 -3.77
N PHE A 149 -19.47 4.25 -5.00
CA PHE A 149 -19.62 5.31 -5.99
C PHE A 149 -20.71 4.93 -7.00
N CYS A 150 -21.62 5.87 -7.26
CA CYS A 150 -22.72 5.72 -8.20
C CYS A 150 -22.91 7.00 -8.98
N CYS A 151 -23.42 6.88 -10.20
CA CYS A 151 -23.98 8.00 -10.96
C CYS A 151 -25.36 7.63 -11.50
N ASP A 152 -26.11 8.61 -11.99
CA ASP A 152 -27.45 8.42 -12.56
C ASP A 152 -27.45 7.96 -14.01
N CYS A 153 -26.35 8.16 -14.76
CA CYS A 153 -26.26 7.78 -16.17
C CYS A 153 -25.71 6.36 -16.42
N HIS A 154 -25.06 5.71 -15.45
CA HIS A 154 -24.52 4.35 -15.57
C HIS A 154 -25.15 3.38 -14.58
N ALA A 155 -25.41 2.14 -15.02
CA ALA A 155 -25.92 1.08 -14.15
C ALA A 155 -24.86 0.48 -13.23
N TYR A 156 -23.59 0.50 -13.65
CA TYR A 156 -22.46 0.02 -12.87
C TYR A 156 -22.27 0.88 -11.61
N ARG A 157 -21.99 0.20 -10.50
CA ARG A 157 -21.68 0.83 -9.21
C ARG A 157 -20.31 0.37 -8.79
N MET A 158 -19.40 1.32 -8.57
CA MET A 158 -18.04 1.00 -8.20
C MET A 158 -17.92 0.90 -6.69
N GLU A 159 -17.60 -0.30 -6.21
CA GLU A 159 -17.18 -0.57 -4.84
C GLU A 159 -15.66 -0.79 -4.85
N PRO A 160 -14.85 0.25 -4.63
CA PRO A 160 -13.40 0.14 -4.71
C PRO A 160 -12.87 -0.71 -3.56
N VAL A 161 -11.66 -1.24 -3.75
CA VAL A 161 -10.89 -1.81 -2.66
C VAL A 161 -10.25 -0.68 -1.86
N LEU A 162 -10.70 -0.50 -0.61
CA LEU A 162 -10.25 0.59 0.25
C LEU A 162 -8.82 0.36 0.75
N ILE A 163 -7.98 1.39 0.65
CA ILE A 163 -6.65 1.47 1.25
C ILE A 163 -6.69 2.58 2.29
N ASN A 164 -6.79 2.21 3.56
CA ASN A 164 -6.86 3.15 4.67
C ASN A 164 -5.47 3.61 5.08
N THR A 165 -4.51 2.70 5.15
CA THR A 165 -3.13 2.97 5.59
C THR A 165 -2.12 2.49 4.56
N PRO A 166 -0.88 3.01 4.58
CA PRO A 166 0.18 2.53 3.70
C PRO A 166 0.38 1.00 3.77
N ASP A 167 0.25 0.39 4.94
CA ASP A 167 0.44 -1.04 5.13
C ASP A 167 -0.65 -1.91 4.45
N ASP A 168 -1.83 -1.35 4.16
CA ASP A 168 -2.90 -2.08 3.47
C ASP A 168 -2.45 -2.51 2.06
N TRP A 169 -1.59 -1.72 1.42
CA TRP A 169 -1.00 -2.04 0.12
C TRP A 169 -0.30 -3.40 0.10
N LEU A 170 0.36 -3.76 1.20
CA LEU A 170 1.15 -4.98 1.31
C LEU A 170 0.30 -6.24 1.11
N ARG A 171 -1.01 -6.16 1.41
CA ARG A 171 -1.97 -7.27 1.24
C ARG A 171 -2.24 -7.60 -0.23
N TYR A 172 -1.89 -6.69 -1.14
CA TYR A 172 -2.14 -6.83 -2.58
C TYR A 172 -0.89 -7.17 -3.38
N ILE A 173 0.25 -7.37 -2.71
CA ILE A 173 1.48 -7.86 -3.33
C ILE A 173 1.38 -9.38 -3.51
N ASP A 174 1.60 -9.87 -4.73
CA ASP A 174 1.67 -11.31 -5.00
C ASP A 174 3.03 -11.88 -4.61
N LEU A 175 3.26 -12.03 -3.30
CA LEU A 175 4.53 -12.52 -2.75
C LEU A 175 4.96 -13.88 -3.31
N GLU A 176 3.99 -14.74 -3.63
CA GLU A 176 4.26 -16.10 -4.11
C GLU A 176 4.84 -16.11 -5.53
N ASN A 177 4.54 -15.10 -6.34
CA ASN A 177 5.01 -15.01 -7.72
C ASN A 177 6.07 -13.91 -7.92
N GLU A 178 5.94 -12.79 -7.20
CA GLU A 178 6.80 -11.61 -7.34
C GLU A 178 7.97 -11.58 -6.36
N TYR A 179 7.99 -12.39 -5.31
CA TYR A 179 9.09 -12.39 -4.34
C TYR A 179 9.65 -13.77 -4.01
N TRP A 180 9.16 -14.81 -4.69
CA TRP A 180 9.72 -16.15 -4.56
C TRP A 180 11.06 -16.24 -5.31
N PRO A 181 12.13 -16.77 -4.68
CA PRO A 181 13.44 -16.83 -5.31
C PRO A 181 13.39 -17.74 -6.54
N LEU A 182 14.09 -17.33 -7.59
CA LEU A 182 14.23 -18.06 -8.85
C LEU A 182 15.62 -18.69 -9.02
N SER A 183 16.61 -18.20 -8.25
CA SER A 183 17.98 -18.71 -8.26
C SER A 183 18.64 -18.49 -6.88
N CYS A 184 19.84 -19.05 -6.68
CA CYS A 184 20.61 -18.88 -5.44
C CYS A 184 21.47 -17.61 -5.42
N SER A 185 21.23 -16.66 -6.32
CA SER A 185 21.96 -15.40 -6.31
C SER A 185 21.70 -14.59 -5.02
N SER A 186 22.62 -13.68 -4.70
CA SER A 186 22.45 -12.73 -3.58
C SER A 186 21.15 -11.94 -3.71
N ASP A 187 20.84 -11.49 -4.92
CA ASP A 187 19.70 -10.61 -5.19
C ASP A 187 18.37 -11.35 -5.01
N GLU A 188 18.28 -12.60 -5.45
CA GLU A 188 17.10 -13.45 -5.25
C GLU A 188 16.94 -13.87 -3.78
N THR A 189 18.05 -14.06 -3.06
CA THR A 189 18.02 -14.31 -1.61
C THR A 189 17.52 -13.08 -0.84
N GLU A 190 17.94 -11.88 -1.23
CA GLU A 190 17.43 -10.62 -0.66
C GLU A 190 15.96 -10.41 -0.99
N ARG A 191 15.53 -10.74 -2.20
CA ARG A 191 14.12 -10.73 -2.61
C ARG A 191 13.27 -11.66 -1.72
N PHE A 192 13.76 -12.85 -1.42
CA PHE A 192 13.11 -13.76 -0.48
C PHE A 192 13.08 -13.21 0.94
N ARG A 193 14.17 -12.58 1.41
CA ARG A 193 14.21 -11.88 2.70
C ARG A 193 13.16 -10.76 2.78
N LYS A 194 13.05 -9.94 1.74
CA LYS A 194 12.04 -8.90 1.61
C LYS A 194 10.62 -9.46 1.69
N SER A 195 10.36 -10.64 1.11
CA SER A 195 9.07 -11.32 1.25
C SER A 195 8.72 -11.62 2.71
N LEU A 196 9.68 -12.07 3.53
CA LEU A 196 9.47 -12.34 4.94
C LEU A 196 9.15 -11.08 5.72
N ASN A 197 9.82 -9.97 5.41
CA ASN A 197 9.54 -8.65 6.00
C ASN A 197 8.12 -8.19 5.69
N ILE A 198 7.67 -8.37 4.45
CA ILE A 198 6.29 -8.01 4.04
C ILE A 198 5.28 -8.87 4.81
N VAL A 199 5.47 -10.20 4.86
CA VAL A 199 4.56 -11.09 5.63
C VAL A 199 4.58 -10.73 7.12
N ALA A 200 5.72 -10.33 7.67
CA ALA A 200 5.86 -9.85 9.05
C ALA A 200 4.99 -8.62 9.29
N LYS A 201 5.13 -7.58 8.47
CA LYS A 201 4.32 -6.35 8.57
C LYS A 201 2.82 -6.64 8.49
N ILE A 202 2.40 -7.50 7.56
CA ILE A 202 0.97 -7.84 7.37
C ILE A 202 0.38 -8.59 8.57
N ASN A 203 1.09 -9.61 9.08
CA ASN A 203 0.51 -10.58 10.02
C ASN A 203 0.91 -10.32 11.48
N PHE A 204 2.02 -9.63 11.70
CA PHE A 204 2.62 -9.38 13.00
C PHE A 204 3.18 -7.94 13.10
N PRO A 205 2.38 -6.89 12.84
CA PRO A 205 2.86 -5.50 12.72
C PRO A 205 3.54 -4.94 13.99
N LYS A 206 3.34 -5.58 15.15
CA LYS A 206 3.91 -5.19 16.44
C LYS A 206 5.10 -6.04 16.86
N ASP A 207 5.37 -7.13 16.16
CA ASP A 207 6.45 -8.04 16.52
C ASP A 207 7.70 -7.70 15.70
N VAL A 208 8.85 -7.81 16.35
CA VAL A 208 10.17 -7.63 15.72
C VAL A 208 10.88 -8.98 15.64
N PHE A 209 11.72 -9.16 14.62
CA PHE A 209 12.60 -10.33 14.59
C PHE A 209 13.50 -10.33 15.82
N ILE A 210 13.50 -11.44 16.54
CA ILE A 210 14.31 -11.59 17.75
C ILE A 210 15.60 -12.38 17.49
N HIS A 211 15.78 -12.88 16.26
CA HIS A 211 16.94 -13.64 15.82
C HIS A 211 17.54 -13.00 14.56
N GLU A 212 18.86 -12.89 14.52
CA GLU A 212 19.59 -12.70 13.27
C GLU A 212 19.57 -14.02 12.47
N TYR A 213 19.50 -13.91 11.15
CA TYR A 213 19.42 -15.09 10.29
C TYR A 213 20.08 -14.88 8.93
N GLU A 214 20.62 -15.99 8.42
CA GLU A 214 21.14 -16.11 7.07
C GLU A 214 20.62 -17.41 6.45
N PHE A 215 20.47 -17.42 5.13
CA PHE A 215 20.08 -18.60 4.38
C PHE A 215 21.31 -19.23 3.76
N THR A 216 21.44 -20.55 3.90
CA THR A 216 22.45 -21.29 3.13
C THR A 216 21.96 -21.47 1.69
N GLU A 217 22.90 -21.68 0.77
CA GLU A 217 22.58 -21.92 -0.65
C GLU A 217 21.68 -23.15 -0.81
N GLU A 218 21.96 -24.24 -0.09
CA GLU A 218 21.17 -25.47 -0.15
C GLU A 218 19.74 -25.26 0.34
N PHE A 219 19.55 -24.38 1.32
CA PHE A 219 18.21 -24.01 1.78
C PHE A 219 17.45 -23.26 0.66
N ILE A 220 18.07 -22.28 0.02
CA ILE A 220 17.44 -21.53 -1.06
C ILE A 220 17.12 -22.43 -2.26
N GLU A 221 18.00 -23.37 -2.62
CA GLU A 221 17.71 -24.38 -3.64
C GLU A 221 16.43 -25.17 -3.31
N SER A 222 16.25 -25.55 -2.04
CA SER A 222 15.06 -26.27 -1.60
C SER A 222 13.79 -25.40 -1.66
N VAL A 223 13.91 -24.10 -1.35
CA VAL A 223 12.81 -23.13 -1.45
C VAL A 223 12.41 -22.92 -2.90
N ILE A 224 13.35 -22.77 -3.84
CA ILE A 224 13.07 -22.61 -5.28
C ILE A 224 12.23 -23.77 -5.83
N GLN A 225 12.49 -25.00 -5.35
CA GLN A 225 11.78 -26.21 -5.78
C GLN A 225 10.35 -26.33 -5.22
N GLU A 226 10.01 -25.60 -4.15
CA GLU A 226 8.66 -25.63 -3.57
C GLU A 226 7.67 -24.77 -4.38
N ARG A 227 6.54 -25.39 -4.75
CA ARG A 227 5.54 -24.80 -5.65
C ARG A 227 4.14 -24.73 -5.05
N ARG A 228 3.83 -25.56 -4.05
CA ARG A 228 2.48 -25.74 -3.51
C ARG A 228 2.28 -25.06 -2.16
N ASN A 229 3.34 -24.97 -1.36
CA ASN A 229 3.25 -24.52 0.04
C ASN A 229 3.96 -23.18 0.28
N ARG A 230 4.16 -22.36 -0.75
CA ARG A 230 4.96 -21.12 -0.70
C ARG A 230 4.60 -20.22 0.48
N ARG A 231 3.32 -19.85 0.59
CA ARG A 231 2.82 -19.04 1.71
C ARG A 231 3.04 -19.66 3.09
N ARG A 232 2.90 -20.98 3.20
CA ARG A 232 3.09 -21.69 4.49
C ARG A 232 4.56 -21.76 4.88
N VAL A 233 5.45 -21.90 3.90
CA VAL A 233 6.91 -21.82 4.10
C VAL A 233 7.25 -20.44 4.68
N LEU A 234 6.82 -19.36 4.01
CA LEU A 234 7.03 -17.98 4.50
C LEU A 234 6.53 -17.81 5.93
N PHE A 235 5.28 -18.21 6.19
CA PHE A 235 4.66 -18.06 7.49
C PHE A 235 5.36 -18.89 8.59
N SER A 236 5.83 -20.09 8.26
CA SER A 236 6.54 -20.95 9.22
C SER A 236 7.93 -20.41 9.56
N ILE A 237 8.68 -19.94 8.55
CA ILE A 237 9.98 -19.27 8.77
C ILE A 237 9.76 -18.04 9.65
N LEU A 238 8.81 -17.18 9.26
CA LEU A 238 8.47 -15.96 9.98
C LEU A 238 8.11 -16.22 11.44
N LYS A 239 7.18 -17.15 11.70
CA LYS A 239 6.83 -17.53 13.08
C LYS A 239 8.06 -17.92 13.89
N ARG A 240 8.99 -18.68 13.30
CA ARG A 240 10.20 -19.07 14.02
C ARG A 240 11.12 -17.87 14.29
N LEU A 241 11.22 -16.91 13.37
CA LEU A 241 12.03 -15.70 13.53
C LEU A 241 11.46 -14.73 14.61
N LEU A 242 10.15 -14.76 14.86
CA LEU A 242 9.47 -13.92 15.85
C LEU A 242 9.35 -14.57 17.24
N MET A 243 9.62 -15.87 17.37
CA MET A 243 9.41 -16.62 18.60
C MET A 243 10.72 -17.04 19.26
N ASP A 244 10.77 -16.93 20.59
CA ASP A 244 11.83 -17.56 21.38
C ASP A 244 11.66 -19.10 21.34
N GLN A 245 12.69 -19.81 21.83
CA GLN A 245 12.70 -21.26 21.75
C GLN A 245 11.58 -21.92 22.57
N GLU A 246 11.17 -21.31 23.68
CA GLU A 246 10.11 -21.85 24.54
C GLU A 246 8.75 -21.76 23.84
N LYS A 247 8.46 -20.61 23.23
CA LYS A 247 7.25 -20.38 22.43
C LYS A 247 7.23 -21.27 21.19
N ALA A 248 8.33 -21.35 20.44
CA ALA A 248 8.41 -22.16 19.22
C ALA A 248 8.18 -23.67 19.49
N CYS A 249 8.67 -24.20 20.61
CA CYS A 249 8.42 -25.59 21.03
C CYS A 249 6.94 -25.86 21.37
N ARG A 250 6.20 -24.83 21.81
CA ARG A 250 4.78 -24.94 22.18
C ARG A 250 3.83 -24.64 21.02
N ASP A 251 4.32 -24.03 19.94
CA ASP A 251 3.53 -23.76 18.73
C ASP A 251 3.27 -25.08 17.96
N GLY A 252 2.01 -25.54 18.00
CA GLY A 252 1.59 -26.76 17.32
C GLY A 252 1.68 -26.69 15.78
N GLY A 253 1.81 -25.49 15.21
CA GLY A 253 1.97 -25.27 13.78
C GLY A 253 3.42 -25.44 13.30
N LEU A 254 4.41 -25.04 14.11
CA LEU A 254 5.84 -25.19 13.78
C LEU A 254 6.36 -26.61 14.02
N ARG A 255 5.89 -27.29 15.07
CA ARG A 255 6.44 -28.60 15.49
C ARG A 255 7.98 -28.57 15.60
N ASP A 256 8.49 -27.59 16.34
CA ASP A 256 9.92 -27.39 16.52
C ASP A 256 10.56 -28.55 17.32
N GLU A 257 11.44 -29.33 16.69
CA GLU A 257 12.08 -30.53 17.23
C GLU A 257 13.62 -30.43 17.15
N ALA A 258 14.33 -30.97 18.14
CA ALA A 258 15.79 -31.09 18.08
C ALA A 258 16.22 -32.15 17.03
N VAL A 259 17.29 -31.85 16.29
CA VAL A 259 17.90 -32.80 15.35
C VAL A 259 18.76 -33.78 16.13
N ARG A 260 18.33 -35.04 16.21
CA ARG A 260 18.93 -36.09 17.09
C ARG A 260 20.46 -36.23 16.97
N THR A 261 21.02 -35.97 15.80
CA THR A 261 22.43 -36.20 15.49
C THR A 261 23.31 -34.96 15.63
N LYS A 262 22.73 -33.78 15.86
CA LYS A 262 23.47 -32.52 15.83
C LYS A 262 23.07 -31.62 17.00
N LYS A 263 24.05 -31.36 17.87
CA LYS A 263 23.88 -30.52 19.05
C LYS A 263 23.56 -29.09 18.58
N ASN A 264 22.50 -28.50 19.12
CA ASN A 264 22.00 -27.15 18.82
C ASN A 264 21.32 -26.96 17.45
N GLU A 265 21.16 -28.02 16.64
CA GLU A 265 20.32 -27.92 15.45
C GLU A 265 18.88 -28.32 15.76
N ARG A 266 17.96 -27.57 15.17
CA ARG A 266 16.51 -27.80 15.30
C ARG A 266 15.86 -27.73 13.94
N ARG A 267 14.72 -28.39 13.83
CA ARG A 267 13.89 -28.39 12.63
C ARG A 267 12.46 -28.06 13.00
N PHE A 268 11.80 -27.26 12.19
CA PHE A 268 10.36 -27.09 12.20
C PHE A 268 9.78 -27.68 10.91
N ARG A 269 8.48 -27.99 10.90
CA ARG A 269 7.81 -28.65 9.78
C ARG A 269 6.73 -27.75 9.20
N VAL A 270 6.78 -27.55 7.89
CA VAL A 270 5.67 -26.95 7.14
C VAL A 270 4.63 -28.04 6.90
N THR A 271 3.53 -27.99 7.65
CA THR A 271 2.47 -29.03 7.59
C THR A 271 1.36 -28.64 6.60
N ARG A 272 0.74 -29.63 5.96
CA ARG A 272 -0.43 -29.50 5.06
C ARG A 272 -1.74 -29.39 5.84
#